data_AF-A0A9D6Y3S5-F1
#
_entry.id   AF-A0A9D6Y3S5-F1
#
_cell.length_a   1.000
_cell.length_b   1.000
_cell.length_c   1.000
_cell.angle_alpha   90.00
_cell.angle_beta   90.00
_cell.angle_gamma   90.00
#
_symmetry.space_group_name_H-M   'P 1'
#
loop_
_entity.id
_entity.type
_entity.pdbx_description
1 polymer ?
#
loop_
_entity_poly.entity_id
_entity_poly.type
_entity_poly.pdbx_seq_one_letter_code
_entity_poly.pdbx_strand_id
1 'polypeptide(L)'
;LQEFASGAKKADWDVGLAVDAIRISALVDVVVICSGDGDFIPLVEYLQHQGRLVEVAAFRPTTSGKLQNLVDDFTDLAADPKRFIIRARRRRGRGEEAP
;
A
#
# COMPACT_ATOMS: atom_id res chain seq x y z
N LEU A 1 9.25 6.84 -15.27
CA LEU A 1 8.01 6.53 -16.00
C LEU A 1 8.40 5.52 -17.08
N GLN A 2 8.00 4.26 -16.94
CA GLN A 2 8.32 3.23 -17.93
C GLN A 2 7.16 3.16 -18.94
N GLU A 3 7.44 3.57 -20.17
CA GLU A 3 6.48 3.48 -21.27
C GLU A 3 6.66 2.12 -21.95
N PHE A 4 5.63 1.27 -21.89
CA PHE A 4 5.58 0.06 -22.70
C PHE A 4 5.09 0.41 -24.11
N ALA A 5 5.54 -0.35 -25.11
CA ALA A 5 5.20 -0.16 -26.53
C ALA A 5 3.68 -0.19 -26.84
N SER A 6 2.85 -0.56 -25.86
CA SER A 6 1.38 -0.55 -25.93
C SER A 6 0.71 0.79 -25.58
N GLY A 7 1.47 1.82 -25.17
CA GLY A 7 0.93 3.12 -24.76
C GLY A 7 0.31 3.15 -23.35
N ALA A 8 0.32 2.02 -22.63
CA ALA A 8 -0.07 1.96 -21.22
C ALA A 8 1.03 2.57 -20.34
N LYS A 9 0.73 3.69 -19.68
CA LYS A 9 1.61 4.34 -18.71
C LYS A 9 1.42 3.66 -17.35
N LYS A 10 2.36 2.79 -16.94
CA LYS A 10 2.41 2.30 -15.56
C LYS A 10 3.04 3.41 -14.71
N ALA A 11 2.21 4.16 -13.99
CA ALA A 11 2.67 5.13 -13.00
C ALA A 11 3.00 4.36 -11.71
N ASP A 12 4.15 3.70 -11.74
CA ASP A 12 4.66 2.91 -10.63
C ASP A 12 5.56 3.81 -9.75
N TRP A 13 5.16 4.05 -8.51
CA TRP A 13 5.93 4.84 -7.54
C TRP A 13 6.73 3.96 -6.59
N ASP A 14 6.78 2.64 -6.81
CA ASP A 14 7.39 1.67 -5.90
C ASP A 14 8.89 1.95 -5.69
N VAL A 15 9.59 2.37 -6.73
CA VAL A 15 11.01 2.76 -6.63
C VAL A 15 11.19 4.01 -5.77
N GLY A 16 10.33 5.01 -5.93
CA GLY A 16 10.37 6.23 -5.11
C GLY A 16 10.14 5.91 -3.64
N LEU A 17 9.13 5.07 -3.38
CA LEU A 17 8.81 4.58 -2.05
C LEU A 17 9.98 3.85 -1.41
N ALA A 18 10.58 2.91 -2.13
CA ALA A 18 11.70 2.12 -1.64
C ALA A 18 12.91 2.99 -1.32
N VAL A 19 13.24 3.94 -2.20
CA VAL A 19 14.36 4.87 -1.98
C VAL A 19 14.11 5.72 -0.73
N ASP A 20 12.93 6.29 -0.58
CA ASP A 20 12.63 7.13 0.59
C ASP A 20 12.60 6.31 1.88
N ALA A 21 12.02 5.12 1.87
CA ALA A 21 12.02 4.19 3.00
C ALA A 21 13.45 3.85 3.46
N ILE A 22 14.35 3.52 2.51
CA ILE A 22 15.76 3.26 2.81
C ILE A 22 16.44 4.50 3.40
N ARG A 23 16.20 5.68 2.84
CA ARG A 23 16.83 6.93 3.30
C ARG A 23 16.43 7.29 4.73
N ILE A 24 15.16 7.10 5.10
CA ILE A 24 14.69 7.41 6.46
C ILE A 24 14.94 6.28 7.46
N SER A 25 15.25 5.06 6.99
CA SER A 25 15.38 3.87 7.83
C SER A 25 16.36 4.03 8.99
N ALA A 26 17.45 4.78 8.80
CA ALA A 26 18.43 5.03 9.85
C ALA A 26 17.92 5.93 11.00
N LEU A 27 16.80 6.63 10.79
CA LEU A 27 16.23 7.61 11.72
C LEU A 27 15.01 7.09 12.47
N VAL A 28 14.51 5.90 12.11
CA VAL A 28 13.28 5.32 12.65
C VAL A 28 13.54 3.91 13.15
N ASP A 29 12.71 3.45 14.09
CA ASP A 29 12.75 2.08 14.59
C ASP A 29 11.79 1.16 13.82
N VAL A 30 10.66 1.73 13.36
CA VAL A 30 9.58 1.02 12.68
C VAL A 30 9.24 1.72 11.36
N VAL A 31 9.10 0.94 10.29
CA VAL A 31 8.64 1.41 8.97
C VAL A 31 7.31 0.73 8.66
N VAL A 32 6.24 1.51 8.49
CA VAL A 32 4.92 1.01 8.10
C VAL A 32 4.68 1.25 6.62
N ILE A 33 4.57 0.17 5.84
CA ILE A 33 4.28 0.22 4.40
C ILE A 33 2.78 0.01 4.17
N CYS A 34 2.10 1.05 3.70
CA CYS A 34 0.68 0.98 3.35
C CYS A 34 0.47 0.46 1.92
N SER A 35 0.96 -0.75 1.63
CA SER A 35 0.79 -1.41 0.32
C SER A 35 0.76 -2.92 0.46
N GLY A 36 -0.04 -3.58 -0.39
CA GLY A 36 -0.12 -5.04 -0.46
C GLY A 36 0.75 -5.67 -1.56
N ASP A 37 1.57 -4.87 -2.25
CA ASP A 37 2.36 -5.34 -3.39
C ASP A 37 3.52 -6.24 -2.94
N GLY A 38 3.64 -7.39 -3.60
CA GLY A 38 4.74 -8.32 -3.37
C GLY A 38 6.10 -7.79 -3.82
N ASP A 39 6.14 -6.75 -4.66
CA ASP A 39 7.38 -6.14 -5.13
C ASP A 39 8.20 -5.46 -4.01
N PHE A 40 7.57 -5.20 -2.85
CA PHE A 40 8.26 -4.67 -1.67
C PHE A 40 9.01 -5.72 -0.83
N ILE A 41 8.91 -7.02 -1.15
CA ILE A 41 9.61 -8.08 -0.40
C ILE A 41 11.11 -7.79 -0.20
N PRO A 42 11.88 -7.42 -1.25
CA PRO A 42 13.31 -7.11 -1.07
C PRO A 42 13.57 -5.88 -0.19
N LEU A 43 12.65 -4.91 -0.19
CA LEU A 43 12.73 -3.74 0.67
C LEU A 43 12.52 -4.14 2.15
N VAL A 44 11.53 -4.99 2.43
CA VAL A 44 11.26 -5.50 3.77
C VAL A 44 12.49 -6.24 4.32
N GLU A 45 13.04 -7.19 3.55
CA GLU A 45 14.25 -7.93 3.96
C GLU A 45 15.44 -6.99 4.23
N TYR A 46 15.64 -6.00 3.37
CA TYR A 46 16.71 -5.02 3.55
C TYR A 46 16.56 -4.22 4.84
N LEU A 47 15.35 -3.71 5.12
CA LEU A 47 15.07 -2.92 6.32
C LEU A 47 15.22 -3.75 7.60
N GLN A 48 14.73 -4.99 7.59
CA GLN A 48 14.90 -5.93 8.70
C GLN A 48 16.37 -6.25 8.96
N HIS A 49 17.19 -6.44 7.93
CA HIS A 49 18.64 -6.60 8.07
C HIS A 49 19.34 -5.36 8.65
N GLN A 50 18.78 -4.16 8.47
CA GLN A 50 19.25 -2.93 9.13
C GLN A 50 18.74 -2.79 10.58
N GLY A 51 18.09 -3.82 11.12
CA GLY A 51 17.54 -3.87 12.47
C GLY A 51 16.27 -3.05 12.65
N ARG A 52 15.52 -2.79 11.56
CA ARG A 52 14.25 -2.06 11.60
C ARG A 52 13.08 -3.04 11.63
N LEU A 53 12.07 -2.72 12.41
CA LEU A 53 10.80 -3.43 12.34
C LEU A 53 10.02 -2.92 11.12
N VAL A 54 9.45 -3.84 10.35
CA VAL A 54 8.70 -3.53 9.16
C VAL A 54 7.28 -4.07 9.31
N GLU A 55 6.32 -3.15 9.27
CA GLU A 55 4.91 -3.47 9.34
C GLU A 55 4.25 -3.19 7.99
N VAL A 56 3.23 -3.98 7.65
CA VAL A 56 2.41 -3.71 6.46
C VAL A 56 0.96 -3.49 6.85
N ALA A 57 0.39 -2.40 6.34
CA ALA A 57 -1.03 -2.09 6.47
C ALA A 57 -1.69 -2.19 5.09
N ALA A 58 -2.41 -3.28 4.84
CA ALA A 58 -3.02 -3.54 3.53
C ALA A 58 -4.31 -4.36 3.66
N PHE A 59 -5.05 -4.49 2.55
CA PHE A 59 -6.20 -5.38 2.49
C PHE A 59 -5.71 -6.82 2.32
N ARG A 60 -5.89 -7.66 3.35
CA ARG A 60 -5.43 -9.05 3.35
C ARG A 60 -5.81 -9.84 2.09
N PRO A 61 -7.04 -9.74 1.54
CA PRO A 61 -7.43 -10.52 0.36
C PRO A 61 -6.63 -10.17 -0.91
N THR A 62 -6.05 -8.98 -0.99
CA THR A 62 -5.33 -8.49 -2.17
C THR A 62 -3.82 -8.40 -1.94
N THR A 63 -3.34 -8.88 -0.79
CA THR A 63 -1.93 -8.79 -0.42
C THR A 63 -1.21 -10.10 -0.70
N SER A 64 0.02 -10.04 -1.22
CA SER A 64 0.87 -11.21 -1.41
C SER A 64 1.05 -12.00 -0.10
N GLY A 65 0.75 -13.31 -0.12
CA GLY A 65 0.91 -14.16 1.07
C GLY A 65 2.37 -14.27 1.54
N LYS A 66 3.34 -14.13 0.64
CA LYS A 66 4.76 -14.08 1.01
C LYS A 66 5.10 -12.83 1.81
N LEU A 67 4.54 -11.68 1.40
CA LEU A 67 4.74 -10.41 2.10
C LEU A 67 4.14 -10.48 3.51
N GLN A 68 2.92 -11.03 3.65
CA GLN A 68 2.24 -11.17 4.95
C GLN A 68 3.05 -12.00 5.97
N ASN A 69 3.80 -13.01 5.51
CA ASN A 69 4.59 -13.86 6.38
C ASN A 69 5.99 -13.31 6.68
N LEU A 70 6.47 -12.36 5.88
CA LEU A 70 7.81 -11.78 6.00
C LEU A 70 7.85 -10.60 6.96
N VAL A 71 6.79 -9.80 6.99
CA VAL A 71 6.69 -8.59 7.80
C VAL A 71 6.59 -8.92 9.29
N ASP A 72 7.07 -8.01 10.13
CA ASP A 72 7.04 -8.18 11.59
C ASP A 72 5.62 -8.07 12.16
N ASP A 73 4.81 -7.17 11.60
CA ASP A 73 3.37 -7.09 11.88
C ASP A 73 2.56 -6.78 10.61
N PHE A 74 1.31 -7.26 10.58
CA PHE A 74 0.38 -7.04 9.49
C PHE A 74 -0.97 -6.52 9.98
N THR A 75 -1.26 -5.26 9.65
CA THR A 75 -2.55 -4.64 9.90
C THR A 75 -3.51 -4.87 8.73
N ASP A 76 -4.55 -5.68 8.96
CA ASP A 76 -5.59 -5.94 7.96
C ASP A 76 -6.62 -4.80 7.89
N LEU A 77 -6.52 -3.99 6.85
CA LEU A 77 -7.46 -2.89 6.58
C LEU A 77 -8.86 -3.41 6.19
N ALA A 78 -8.99 -4.67 5.79
CA ALA A 78 -10.28 -5.28 5.48
C ALA A 78 -11.11 -5.57 6.75
N ALA A 79 -10.51 -5.53 7.94
CA ALA A 79 -11.21 -5.75 9.20
C ALA A 79 -12.21 -4.63 9.55
N ASP A 80 -11.94 -3.39 9.10
CA ASP A 80 -12.86 -2.25 9.24
C ASP A 80 -13.12 -1.54 7.89
N PRO A 81 -13.91 -2.16 7.00
CA PRO A 81 -14.16 -1.60 5.68
C PRO A 81 -14.98 -0.31 5.76
N LYS A 82 -15.70 -0.03 6.87
CA LYS A 82 -16.45 1.22 7.02
C LYS A 82 -15.51 2.41 7.20
N ARG A 83 -14.37 2.18 7.86
CA ARG A 83 -13.34 3.20 8.11
C ARG A 83 -12.40 3.38 6.93
N PHE A 84 -11.99 2.29 6.28
CA PHE A 84 -10.91 2.32 5.28
C PHE A 84 -11.37 2.35 3.82
N ILE A 85 -12.62 1.98 3.50
CA ILE A 85 -13.13 2.06 2.12
C ILE A 85 -13.74 3.43 1.87
N ILE A 86 -13.22 4.14 0.85
CA ILE A 86 -13.81 5.36 0.33
C ILE A 86 -15.18 5.00 -0.28
N ARG A 87 -16.25 5.37 0.39
CA ARG A 87 -17.60 5.21 -0.13
C ARG A 87 -17.84 6.23 -1.22
N ALA A 88 -18.25 5.77 -2.41
CA ALA A 88 -18.79 6.67 -3.41
C ALA A 88 -19.96 7.44 -2.80
N ARG A 89 -19.85 8.78 -2.74
CA ARG A 89 -21.00 9.64 -2.40
C ARG A 89 -22.10 9.27 -3.39
N ARG A 90 -23.20 8.67 -2.90
CA ARG A 90 -24.46 8.62 -3.67
C ARG A 90 -24.72 10.06 -4.10
N ARG A 91 -24.69 10.33 -5.42
CA ARG A 91 -25.23 11.57 -5.97
C ARG A 91 -26.67 11.64 -5.48
N ARG A 92 -26.94 12.48 -4.48
CA ARG A 92 -28.30 12.78 -4.02
C ARG A 92 -29.04 13.31 -5.25
N GLY A 93 -30.21 12.71 -5.52
CA GLY A 93 -31.00 12.97 -6.72
C GLY A 93 -31.22 14.46 -6.96
N ARG A 94 -31.04 14.85 -8.22
CA ARG A 94 -31.60 16.09 -8.74
C ARG A 94 -33.13 15.90 -8.74
N GLY A 95 -33.82 16.88 -8.17
CA GLY A 95 -35.22 16.80 -7.76
C GLY A 95 -36.18 16.28 -8.82
N GLU A 96 -37.16 15.56 -8.30
CA GLU A 96 -38.45 15.26 -8.89
C GLU A 96 -39.22 16.59 -9.00
N GLU A 97 -39.29 17.17 -10.20
CA GLU A 97 -40.30 18.18 -10.55
C GLU A 97 -41.36 17.45 -11.36
N ALA A 98 -42.50 17.17 -10.72
CA ALA A 98 -43.72 16.73 -11.38
C ALA A 98 -44.56 17.97 -11.76
N PRO A 99 -45.16 18.03 -12.96
CA PRO A 99 -46.20 18.99 -13.30
C PRO A 99 -47.54 18.68 -12.63
#